data_AF-A0A8H6HG78-F1
#
_entry.id   AF-A0A8H6HG78-F1
#
_cell.length_a   1.000
_cell.length_b   1.000
_cell.length_c   1.000
_cell.angle_alpha   90.00
_cell.angle_beta   90.00
_cell.angle_gamma   90.00
#
_symmetry.space_group_name_H-M   'P 1'
#
loop_
_entity.id
_entity.type
_entity.pdbx_description
1 polymer ?
#
loop_
_entity_poly.entity_id
_entity_poly.type
_entity_poly.pdbx_seq_one_letter_code
_entity_poly.pdbx_strand_id
1 'polypeptide(L)'
;ALYDLIDFGPAFFTLAIKEGSSERLHLDFHDHPLFLSWVIAFGEWTGANFCCPQLGVNIPLPSGHILGAMTRRILHSGTPV
;
A
#
# COMPACT_ATOMS: atom_id res chain seq x y z
N ALA A 1 26.74 -6.21 5.69
CA ALA A 1 25.60 -7.04 6.12
C ALA A 1 25.38 -8.10 5.06
N LEU A 2 25.35 -9.39 5.42
CA LEU A 2 24.80 -10.43 4.54
C LEU A 2 23.29 -10.17 4.49
N TYR A 3 22.76 -9.84 3.32
CA TYR A 3 21.32 -9.87 3.10
C TYR A 3 21.01 -11.26 2.56
N ASP A 4 20.17 -12.01 3.28
CA ASP A 4 19.54 -13.18 2.71
C ASP A 4 18.56 -12.72 1.63
N LEU A 5 18.60 -13.38 0.48
CA LEU A 5 17.64 -13.14 -0.60
C LEU A 5 16.25 -13.58 -0.11
N ILE A 6 15.26 -12.71 -0.27
CA ILE A 6 13.87 -13.10 -0.05
C ILE A 6 13.46 -13.98 -1.24
N ASP A 7 13.30 -15.27 -1.01
CA ASP A 7 12.72 -16.20 -1.97
C ASP A 7 11.19 -16.15 -1.85
N PHE A 8 10.56 -15.64 -2.89
CA PHE A 8 9.10 -15.50 -2.96
C PHE A 8 8.42 -16.70 -3.64
N GLY A 9 9.15 -17.74 -4.04
CA GLY A 9 8.60 -18.93 -4.71
C GLY A 9 7.84 -18.58 -6.01
N PRO A 10 6.68 -19.22 -6.30
CA PRO A 10 5.90 -18.97 -7.51
C PRO A 10 5.02 -17.70 -7.43
N ALA A 11 5.27 -16.81 -6.46
CA ALA A 11 4.43 -15.65 -6.25
C ALA A 11 4.45 -14.71 -7.47
N PHE A 12 3.25 -14.46 -8.01
CA PHE A 12 3.04 -13.45 -9.04
C PHE A 12 2.77 -12.12 -8.33
N PHE A 13 3.70 -11.18 -8.45
CA PHE A 13 3.54 -9.84 -7.90
C PHE A 13 3.02 -8.90 -8.98
N THR A 14 1.97 -8.17 -8.65
CA THR A 14 1.56 -7.01 -9.42
C THR A 14 2.24 -5.79 -8.83
N LEU A 15 3.06 -5.10 -9.63
CA LEU A 15 3.67 -3.83 -9.23
C LEU A 15 2.91 -2.67 -9.87
N ALA A 16 2.41 -1.76 -9.03
CA ALA A 16 1.84 -0.49 -9.47
C ALA A 16 2.71 0.65 -8.94
N ILE A 17 3.38 1.36 -9.85
CA ILE A 17 4.17 2.56 -9.54
C ILE A 17 3.36 3.78 -9.98
N LYS A 18 3.26 4.78 -9.12
CA LYS A 18 2.52 6.02 -9.38
C LYS A 18 3.28 7.22 -8.83
N GLU A 19 3.14 8.34 -9.52
CA GLU A 19 3.48 9.67 -9.01
C GLU A 19 2.18 10.28 -8.46
N GLY A 20 2.18 10.72 -7.20
CA GLY A 20 0.99 11.21 -6.50
C GLY A 20 0.25 10.15 -5.68
N SER A 21 -1.06 10.33 -5.48
CA SER A 21 -1.88 9.54 -4.54
C SER A 21 -3.11 8.91 -5.22
N SER A 22 -3.60 7.80 -4.66
CA SER A 22 -4.88 7.19 -5.10
C SER A 22 -6.02 7.73 -4.25
N GLU A 23 -6.51 8.92 -4.61
CA GLU A 23 -7.42 9.74 -3.80
C GLU A 23 -8.89 9.32 -3.87
N ARG A 24 -9.17 8.15 -4.45
CA ARG A 24 -10.52 7.60 -4.56
C ARG A 24 -10.64 6.40 -3.65
N LEU A 25 -11.73 6.30 -2.90
CA LEU A 25 -12.02 5.11 -2.12
C LEU A 25 -12.23 3.91 -3.03
N HIS A 26 -11.48 2.85 -2.81
CA HIS A 26 -11.53 1.64 -3.62
C HIS A 26 -11.13 0.39 -2.84
N LEU A 27 -11.38 -0.76 -3.46
CA LEU A 27 -10.82 -2.05 -3.12
C LEU A 27 -9.92 -2.48 -4.27
N ASP A 28 -8.83 -3.15 -3.95
CA ASP A 28 -8.02 -3.84 -4.97
C ASP A 28 -8.73 -5.15 -5.32
N PHE A 29 -9.82 -5.04 -6.09
CA PHE A 29 -10.79 -6.12 -6.28
C PHE A 29 -10.24 -7.31 -7.08
N HIS A 30 -9.05 -7.17 -7.68
CA HIS A 30 -8.40 -8.25 -8.41
C HIS A 30 -7.40 -9.05 -7.55
N ASP A 31 -7.01 -8.54 -6.38
CA ASP A 31 -6.10 -9.25 -5.48
C ASP A 31 -6.75 -10.50 -4.91
N HIS A 32 -5.96 -11.48 -4.48
CA HIS A 32 -6.50 -12.62 -3.74
C HIS A 32 -6.90 -12.15 -2.32
N PRO A 33 -8.06 -12.56 -1.77
CA PRO A 33 -8.57 -12.05 -0.48
C PRO A 33 -7.68 -12.36 0.74
N LEU A 34 -6.72 -13.27 0.61
CA LEU A 34 -5.77 -13.63 1.66
C LEU A 34 -4.37 -13.04 1.44
N PHE A 35 -4.15 -12.26 0.39
CA PHE A 35 -2.85 -11.66 0.12
C PHE A 35 -2.71 -10.30 0.78
N LEU A 36 -1.48 -9.98 1.17
CA LEU A 36 -1.08 -8.66 1.62
C LEU A 36 -0.59 -7.86 0.41
N SER A 37 -1.11 -6.65 0.29
CA SER A 37 -0.60 -5.63 -0.62
C SER A 37 0.32 -4.72 0.18
N TRP A 38 1.49 -4.45 -0.39
CA TRP A 38 2.55 -3.67 0.24
C TRP A 38 2.66 -2.32 -0.45
N VAL A 39 2.51 -1.25 0.33
CA VAL A 39 2.76 0.12 -0.12
C VAL A 39 4.11 0.56 0.43
N ILE A 40 5.02 0.91 -0.47
CA ILE A 40 6.35 1.38 -0.11
C ILE A 40 6.48 2.83 -0.59
N ALA A 41 6.77 3.73 0.35
CA ALA A 41 6.87 5.15 0.10
C ALA A 41 8.31 5.57 -0.26
N PHE A 42 8.52 6.15 -1.43
CA PHE A 42 9.81 6.74 -1.84
C PHE A 42 9.63 8.11 -2.50
N GLY A 43 10.31 9.14 -2.00
CA GLY A 43 10.26 10.52 -2.48
C GLY A 43 9.92 11.52 -1.38
N GLU A 44 9.77 12.79 -1.72
CA GLU A 44 9.43 13.85 -0.76
C GLU A 44 8.03 14.39 -1.05
N TRP A 45 7.12 14.31 -0.08
CA TRP A 45 5.76 14.84 -0.19
C TRP A 45 5.17 15.20 1.18
N THR A 46 4.05 15.93 1.15
CA THR A 46 3.16 16.12 2.30
C THR A 46 1.85 15.38 2.02
N GLY A 47 1.13 14.95 3.05
CA GLY A 47 -0.12 14.20 2.86
C GLY A 47 0.11 12.75 2.41
N ALA A 48 -0.66 12.29 1.43
CA ALA A 48 -0.66 10.88 0.97
C ALA A 48 -0.89 9.82 2.07
N ASN A 49 -1.58 10.18 3.16
CA ASN A 49 -1.86 9.24 4.25
C ASN A 49 -2.71 8.08 3.75
N PHE A 50 -2.45 6.88 4.28
CA PHE A 50 -3.32 5.74 4.07
C PHE A 50 -4.60 5.90 4.91
N CYS A 51 -5.71 6.15 4.24
CA CYS A 51 -7.02 6.28 4.86
C CYS A 51 -7.79 4.96 4.71
N CYS A 52 -8.31 4.42 5.81
CA CYS A 52 -9.22 3.29 5.82
C CYS A 52 -10.45 3.61 6.71
N PRO A 53 -11.55 4.11 6.11
CA PRO A 53 -12.72 4.55 6.86
C PRO A 53 -13.40 3.44 7.67
N GLN A 54 -13.39 2.20 7.16
CA GLN A 54 -14.00 1.06 7.84
C GLN A 54 -13.39 0.77 9.21
N LEU A 55 -12.09 1.10 9.36
CA LEU A 55 -11.36 0.93 10.61
C LEU A 55 -11.20 2.26 11.37
N GLY A 56 -11.67 3.38 10.81
CA GLY A 56 -11.51 4.70 11.40
C GLY A 56 -10.05 5.18 11.47
N VAL A 57 -9.18 4.68 10.59
CA VAL A 57 -7.73 4.98 10.62
C VAL A 57 -7.31 5.90 9.47
N ASN A 58 -6.38 6.79 9.79
CA ASN A 58 -5.68 7.65 8.85
C ASN A 58 -4.18 7.63 9.21
N ILE A 59 -3.40 6.85 8.47
CA ILE A 59 -2.02 6.52 8.82
C ILE A 59 -1.07 7.34 7.95
N PRO A 60 -0.25 8.23 8.52
CA PRO A 60 0.80 8.91 7.77
C PRO A 60 1.76 7.91 7.13
N LEU A 61 2.10 8.13 5.86
CA LEU A 61 3.02 7.27 5.11
C LEU A 61 4.16 8.10 4.50
N PRO A 62 5.09 8.60 5.33
CA PRO A 62 6.22 9.39 4.85
C PRO A 62 7.26 8.51 4.13
N SER A 63 8.19 9.15 3.43
CA SER A 63 9.29 8.48 2.73
C SER A 63 9.99 7.43 3.59
N GLY A 64 10.32 6.29 2.99
CA GLY A 64 10.99 5.17 3.64
C GLY A 64 10.08 4.25 4.47
N HIS A 65 8.79 4.57 4.61
CA HIS A 65 7.85 3.70 5.31
C HIS A 65 7.28 2.61 4.41
N ILE A 66 6.93 1.48 5.03
CA ILE A 66 6.27 0.35 4.39
C ILE A 66 4.96 0.10 5.16
N LEU A 67 3.85 -0.02 4.42
CA LEU A 67 2.55 -0.39 4.97
C LEU A 67 2.06 -1.67 4.28
N GLY A 68 1.64 -2.64 5.09
CA GLY A 68 0.99 -3.86 4.63
C GLY A 68 -0.50 -3.85 4.95
N ALA A 69 -1.33 -4.16 3.97
CA ALA A 69 -2.78 -4.24 4.15
C ALA A 69 -3.41 -5.31 3.23
N MET A 70 -4.47 -5.96 3.68
CA MET A 70 -5.30 -6.81 2.81
C MET A 70 -6.29 -5.92 2.04
N THR A 71 -5.81 -5.20 1.03
CA THR A 71 -6.54 -4.11 0.34
C THR A 71 -7.79 -4.55 -0.44
N ARG A 72 -7.92 -5.85 -0.73
CA ARG A 72 -9.19 -6.44 -1.18
C ARG A 72 -10.28 -6.46 -0.10
N ARG A 73 -9.90 -6.56 1.17
CA ARG A 73 -10.84 -6.69 2.30
C ARG A 73 -11.17 -5.37 2.97
N ILE A 74 -10.35 -4.33 2.74
CA ILE A 74 -10.52 -3.02 3.35
C ILE A 74 -10.58 -1.92 2.29
N LEU A 75 -11.65 -1.13 2.36
CA LEU A 75 -11.84 0.07 1.57
C LEU A 75 -10.80 1.10 2.01
N HIS A 76 -10.05 1.60 1.05
CA HIS A 76 -8.95 2.50 1.34
C HIS A 76 -8.78 3.55 0.24
N SER A 77 -8.05 4.61 0.58
CA SER A 77 -7.58 5.63 -0.35
C SER A 77 -6.33 6.29 0.22
N GLY A 78 -5.60 7.02 -0.61
CA GLY A 78 -4.66 8.03 -0.13
C GLY A 78 -5.39 9.35 0.13
N THR A 79 -4.91 10.15 1.07
CA THR A 79 -5.27 11.58 1.11
C THR A 79 -4.57 12.31 -0.04
N PRO A 80 -4.99 13.56 -0.37
CA PRO A 80 -4.25 14.38 -1.31
C PRO A 80 -2.78 14.54 -0.95
N VAL A 81 -1.94 14.70 -1.98
CA VAL A 81 -0.54 15.11 -1.87
C VAL A 81 -0.43 16.63 -1.86
#